data_AF-A0A6C0KXE4-F1
#
_entry.id   AF-A0A6C0KXE4-F1
#
_cell.length_a   1.000
_cell.length_b   1.000
_cell.length_c   1.000
_cell.angle_alpha   90.00
_cell.angle_beta   90.00
_cell.angle_gamma   90.00
#
_symmetry.space_group_name_H-M   'P 1'
#
loop_
_entity.id
_entity.type
_entity.pdbx_description
1 polymer ?
#
loop_
_entity_poly.entity_id
_entity_poly.type
_entity_poly.pdbx_seq_one_letter_code
_entity_poly.pdbx_strand_id
1 'polypeptide(L)'
;MTSNIVPPSTFDATKLSFGDMKSLDSGGKIVDISYDGRRNLLTQTASMVLPYGLNVYDKAGPVSYSVDVSFRGVEENPKIAAFHDMLAAFDSAVMEAGVKNSLLWLGIDPKSEPPATLRSLVKRAYTPCLKIALDKNTKQPKPYPPTLKLKLPKDNGAFKTQFYDQNKQRIEGTTVEDLLVKGAQGTFLIKCTSIWFAGAKFGASWKAEQVRMESVPQGMRGCAILDDEEDEDAPVAKPVAKRAAPVNRFAVAEDDEEETEDVVAAVMPVRRAPVAAPAVVEDEEEEDIVEAPVVPTKKTTAQVVAGVKKVVKKTVTKA
;
A
#
# COMPACT_ATOMS: atom_id res chain seq x y z
N MET A 1 -15.85 21.31 -5.12
CA MET A 1 -15.70 19.86 -5.41
C MET A 1 -16.16 19.08 -4.19
N THR A 2 -17.40 18.59 -4.17
CA THR A 2 -17.90 17.73 -3.09
C THR A 2 -17.31 16.33 -3.22
N SER A 3 -16.25 16.06 -2.45
CA SER A 3 -15.70 14.71 -2.30
C SER A 3 -16.72 13.84 -1.57
N ASN A 4 -17.35 12.89 -2.29
CA ASN A 4 -18.21 11.91 -1.66
C ASN A 4 -17.36 11.01 -0.77
N ILE A 5 -17.52 11.16 0.54
CA ILE A 5 -17.01 10.22 1.52
C ILE A 5 -18.05 9.10 1.60
N VAL A 6 -17.62 7.86 1.36
CA VAL A 6 -18.47 6.66 1.49
C VAL A 6 -18.39 6.21 2.95
N PRO A 7 -19.43 6.39 3.78
CA PRO A 7 -19.39 5.87 5.13
C PRO A 7 -19.39 4.32 5.10
N PRO A 8 -18.71 3.65 6.05
CA PRO A 8 -18.57 2.19 6.03
C PRO A 8 -19.90 1.41 5.96
N SER A 9 -20.94 1.93 6.60
CA SER A 9 -22.29 1.33 6.61
C SER A 9 -23.05 1.38 5.28
N THR A 10 -22.59 2.17 4.30
CA THR A 10 -23.21 2.25 2.96
C THR A 10 -22.27 1.74 1.86
N PHE A 11 -21.18 1.07 2.24
CA PHE A 11 -20.22 0.52 1.30
C PHE A 11 -20.81 -0.69 0.58
N ASP A 12 -20.64 -0.72 -0.74
CA ASP A 12 -21.13 -1.77 -1.61
C ASP A 12 -19.99 -2.29 -2.48
N ALA A 13 -19.59 -3.54 -2.23
CA ALA A 13 -18.52 -4.22 -2.95
C ALA A 13 -18.76 -4.31 -4.47
N THR A 14 -20.02 -4.27 -4.94
CA THR A 14 -20.34 -4.34 -6.37
C THR A 14 -19.98 -3.06 -7.14
N LYS A 15 -19.81 -1.94 -6.42
CA LYS A 15 -19.45 -0.63 -7.00
C LYS A 15 -17.94 -0.44 -7.13
N LEU A 16 -17.13 -1.39 -6.65
CA LEU A 16 -15.70 -1.44 -6.92
C LEU A 16 -15.43 -1.81 -8.37
N SER A 17 -14.52 -1.06 -8.98
CA SER A 17 -13.99 -1.29 -10.31
C SER A 17 -12.47 -1.18 -10.27
N PHE A 18 -11.81 -2.04 -11.03
CA PHE A 18 -10.37 -2.17 -11.08
C PHE A 18 -9.93 -1.83 -12.50
N GLY A 19 -9.01 -0.88 -12.64
CA GLY A 19 -8.49 -0.44 -13.93
C GLY A 19 -7.43 -1.39 -14.49
N ASP A 20 -6.81 -0.97 -15.60
CA ASP A 20 -5.70 -1.71 -16.19
C ASP A 20 -4.46 -1.71 -15.29
N MET A 21 -3.69 -2.80 -15.36
CA MET A 21 -2.42 -2.92 -14.68
C MET A 21 -1.36 -2.01 -15.32
N LYS A 22 -0.72 -1.19 -14.50
CA LYS A 22 0.32 -0.23 -14.89
C LYS A 22 1.62 -0.58 -14.20
N SER A 23 2.68 -0.78 -14.97
CA SER A 23 4.04 -0.79 -14.44
C SER A 23 4.45 0.64 -14.08
N LEU A 24 5.04 0.83 -12.92
CA LEU A 24 5.75 2.06 -12.58
C LEU A 24 7.22 1.93 -12.99
N ASP A 25 7.91 3.07 -13.04
CA ASP A 25 9.37 3.18 -13.12
C ASP A 25 10.08 2.39 -11.99
N SER A 26 9.33 2.00 -10.95
CA SER A 26 9.70 1.08 -9.86
C SER A 26 10.05 -0.35 -10.28
N GLY A 27 9.60 -0.80 -11.44
CA GLY A 27 9.46 -2.25 -11.75
C GLY A 27 8.30 -2.94 -10.99
N GLY A 28 7.80 -2.33 -9.91
CA GLY A 28 6.53 -2.65 -9.29
C GLY A 28 5.34 -2.30 -10.18
N LYS A 29 4.24 -3.06 -10.05
CA LYS A 29 3.00 -2.83 -10.80
C LYS A 29 1.89 -2.38 -9.87
N ILE A 30 0.96 -1.58 -10.39
CA ILE A 30 -0.26 -1.20 -9.69
C ILE A 30 -1.49 -1.41 -10.57
N VAL A 31 -2.66 -1.50 -9.94
CA VAL A 31 -3.98 -1.36 -10.57
C VAL A 31 -4.71 -0.21 -9.88
N ASP A 32 -5.15 0.78 -10.65
CA ASP A 32 -6.00 1.86 -10.14
C ASP A 32 -7.34 1.31 -9.66
N ILE A 33 -7.88 1.87 -8.57
CA ILE A 33 -9.20 1.53 -8.03
C ILE A 33 -10.17 2.68 -8.27
N SER A 34 -11.37 2.36 -8.73
CA SER A 34 -12.51 3.28 -8.80
C SER A 34 -13.71 2.73 -8.02
N TYR A 35 -14.52 3.62 -7.47
CA TYR A 35 -15.73 3.29 -6.75
C TYR A 35 -16.88 4.16 -7.27
N ASP A 36 -18.00 3.54 -7.67
CA ASP A 36 -19.20 4.25 -8.16
C ASP A 36 -18.87 5.22 -9.32
N GLY A 37 -18.02 4.79 -10.26
CA GLY A 37 -17.53 5.59 -11.38
C GLY A 37 -16.54 6.71 -11.01
N ARG A 38 -16.19 6.88 -9.72
CA ARG A 38 -15.28 7.92 -9.22
C ARG A 38 -13.88 7.36 -8.99
N ARG A 39 -12.86 8.19 -9.19
CA ARG A 39 -11.47 7.82 -8.98
C ARG A 39 -11.17 7.67 -7.48
N ASN A 40 -10.75 6.48 -7.07
CA ASN A 40 -10.45 6.06 -5.69
C ASN A 40 -11.69 5.90 -4.78
N LEU A 41 -11.57 5.02 -3.78
CA LEU A 41 -12.51 4.90 -2.65
C LEU A 41 -12.03 5.80 -1.50
N LEU A 42 -12.88 6.72 -1.03
CA LEU A 42 -12.65 7.59 0.13
C LEU A 42 -13.67 7.24 1.23
N THR A 43 -13.19 6.87 2.42
CA THR A 43 -14.03 6.45 3.56
C THR A 43 -13.52 7.04 4.87
N GLN A 44 -14.40 7.15 5.85
CA GLN A 44 -14.08 7.66 7.17
C GLN A 44 -14.13 6.51 8.19
N THR A 45 -13.07 6.37 8.99
CA THR A 45 -13.03 5.39 10.08
C THR A 45 -13.95 5.80 11.23
N ALA A 46 -14.17 4.89 12.17
CA ALA A 46 -14.61 5.25 13.52
C ALA A 46 -13.49 6.05 14.26
N SER A 47 -13.71 6.35 15.54
CA SER A 47 -12.58 6.70 16.42
C SER A 47 -11.76 5.44 16.69
N MET A 48 -10.48 5.47 16.32
CA MET A 48 -9.58 4.32 16.35
C MET A 48 -8.33 4.68 17.16
N VAL A 49 -7.76 3.69 17.86
CA VAL A 49 -6.53 3.84 18.65
C VAL A 49 -5.30 3.51 17.81
N LEU A 50 -4.22 4.29 17.96
CA LEU A 50 -2.89 3.99 17.40
C LEU A 50 -2.11 3.11 18.40
N PRO A 51 -1.91 1.80 18.15
CA PRO A 51 -1.21 0.91 19.09
C PRO A 51 0.30 1.15 19.15
N TYR A 52 0.89 1.71 18.08
CA TYR A 52 2.34 1.93 17.94
C TYR A 52 2.71 3.41 17.78
N GLY A 53 1.80 4.25 17.32
CA GLY A 53 2.08 5.64 16.93
C GLY A 53 2.63 5.73 15.50
N LEU A 54 3.38 6.80 15.20
CA LEU A 54 4.02 7.03 13.91
C LEU A 54 5.18 6.05 13.68
N ASN A 55 5.07 5.26 12.62
CA ASN A 55 6.11 4.38 12.11
C ASN A 55 6.87 5.09 10.98
N VAL A 56 8.20 5.18 11.11
CA VAL A 56 9.11 5.86 10.20
C VAL A 56 10.08 4.82 9.63
N TYR A 57 10.05 4.62 8.31
CA TYR A 57 10.91 3.69 7.62
C TYR A 57 11.92 4.42 6.73
N ASP A 58 13.20 4.27 7.05
CA ASP A 58 14.34 4.93 6.38
C ASP A 58 15.40 3.91 5.87
N LYS A 59 15.15 2.60 6.04
CA LYS A 59 16.15 1.55 5.76
C LYS A 59 16.39 1.29 4.26
N ALA A 60 15.49 1.68 3.35
CA ALA A 60 15.56 1.30 1.92
C ALA A 60 15.00 2.33 0.91
N GLY A 61 15.14 3.64 1.16
CA GLY A 61 14.76 4.68 0.19
C GLY A 61 14.33 6.00 0.83
N PRO A 62 13.45 6.79 0.18
CA PRO A 62 12.88 7.99 0.78
C PRO A 62 12.11 7.65 2.06
N VAL A 63 12.28 8.46 3.10
CA VAL A 63 11.62 8.29 4.41
C VAL A 63 10.11 8.09 4.24
N SER A 64 9.64 6.88 4.53
CA SER A 64 8.24 6.48 4.42
C SER A 64 7.58 6.56 5.79
N TYR A 65 6.43 7.23 5.85
CA TYR A 65 5.68 7.42 7.09
C TYR A 65 4.37 6.63 7.04
N SER A 66 4.05 5.94 8.13
CA SER A 66 2.79 5.20 8.27
C SER A 66 2.30 5.16 9.71
N VAL A 67 1.01 4.92 9.89
CA VAL A 67 0.39 4.65 11.19
C VAL A 67 -0.52 3.44 11.06
N ASP A 68 -0.46 2.56 12.05
CA ASP A 68 -1.41 1.47 12.20
C ASP A 68 -2.60 1.93 13.04
N VAL A 69 -3.82 1.67 12.59
CA VAL A 69 -5.04 1.87 13.39
C VAL A 69 -5.54 0.50 13.90
N SER A 70 -5.83 0.40 15.19
CA SER A 70 -6.25 -0.86 15.83
C SER A 70 -7.77 -0.98 15.92
N PHE A 71 -8.28 -2.16 15.56
CA PHE A 71 -9.68 -2.57 15.69
C PHE A 71 -10.00 -3.04 17.12
N ARG A 72 -9.43 -2.37 18.13
CA ARG A 72 -9.80 -2.59 19.54
C ARG A 72 -11.22 -2.10 19.77
N GLY A 73 -12.02 -2.87 20.50
CA GLY A 73 -13.42 -2.50 20.79
C GLY A 73 -14.39 -2.70 19.62
N VAL A 74 -14.07 -3.58 18.64
CA VAL A 74 -15.05 -4.03 17.62
C VAL A 74 -16.34 -4.54 18.26
N GLU A 75 -16.24 -5.29 19.35
CA GLU A 75 -17.39 -5.87 20.07
C GLU A 75 -18.20 -4.82 20.84
N GLU A 76 -17.57 -3.71 21.24
CA GLU A 76 -18.18 -2.64 22.04
C GLU A 76 -18.79 -1.51 21.19
N ASN A 77 -18.19 -1.22 20.02
CA ASN A 77 -18.54 -0.06 19.22
C ASN A 77 -19.01 -0.47 17.80
N PRO A 78 -20.32 -0.34 17.48
CA PRO A 78 -20.86 -0.78 16.19
C PRO A 78 -20.29 0.01 15.00
N LYS A 79 -19.69 1.19 15.21
CA LYS A 79 -19.00 1.93 14.14
C LYS A 79 -17.65 1.29 13.78
N ILE A 80 -16.97 0.68 14.75
CA ILE A 80 -15.72 -0.07 14.51
C ILE A 80 -16.05 -1.39 13.82
N ALA A 81 -17.10 -2.10 14.27
CA ALA A 81 -17.61 -3.30 13.60
C ALA A 81 -17.99 -3.02 12.13
N ALA A 82 -18.81 -2.00 11.87
CA ALA A 82 -19.19 -1.63 10.49
C ALA A 82 -17.97 -1.28 9.60
N PHE A 83 -16.90 -0.74 10.17
CA PHE A 83 -15.65 -0.47 9.43
C PHE A 83 -14.80 -1.73 9.22
N HIS A 84 -14.79 -2.66 10.18
CA HIS A 84 -14.19 -3.98 10.02
C HIS A 84 -14.88 -4.78 8.90
N ASP A 85 -16.22 -4.82 8.91
CA ASP A 85 -17.02 -5.57 7.93
C ASP A 85 -16.91 -4.97 6.53
N MET A 86 -16.83 -3.64 6.43
CA MET A 86 -16.52 -2.91 5.20
C MET A 86 -15.19 -3.39 4.59
N LEU A 87 -14.14 -3.54 5.40
CA LEU A 87 -12.83 -4.02 4.95
C LEU A 87 -12.84 -5.51 4.61
N ALA A 88 -13.54 -6.35 5.36
CA ALA A 88 -13.70 -7.77 5.03
C ALA A 88 -14.44 -7.97 3.69
N ALA A 89 -15.45 -7.15 3.41
CA ALA A 89 -16.14 -7.13 2.12
C ALA A 89 -15.26 -6.59 0.98
N PHE A 90 -14.47 -5.54 1.24
CA PHE A 90 -13.48 -4.99 0.31
C PHE A 90 -12.41 -6.05 -0.06
N ASP A 91 -11.82 -6.71 0.94
CA ASP A 91 -10.81 -7.76 0.77
C ASP A 91 -11.37 -8.93 -0.03
N SER A 92 -12.63 -9.32 0.21
CA SER A 92 -13.33 -10.34 -0.56
C SER A 92 -13.50 -9.95 -2.04
N ALA A 93 -13.90 -8.70 -2.32
CA ALA A 93 -14.04 -8.19 -3.67
C ALA A 93 -12.70 -8.12 -4.43
N VAL A 94 -11.61 -7.73 -3.74
CA VAL A 94 -10.26 -7.71 -4.31
C VAL A 94 -9.74 -9.12 -4.61
N MET A 95 -9.98 -10.09 -3.71
CA MET A 95 -9.66 -11.50 -3.98
C MET A 95 -10.43 -12.05 -5.18
N GLU A 96 -11.73 -11.74 -5.31
CA GLU A 96 -12.50 -12.15 -6.50
C GLU A 96 -11.99 -11.52 -7.80
N ALA A 97 -11.61 -10.24 -7.76
CA ALA A 97 -10.98 -9.58 -8.90
C ALA A 97 -9.61 -10.21 -9.25
N GLY A 98 -8.85 -10.66 -8.25
CA GLY A 98 -7.61 -11.41 -8.44
C GLY A 98 -7.80 -12.80 -9.04
N VAL A 99 -8.91 -13.49 -8.73
CA VAL A 99 -9.28 -14.75 -9.41
C VAL A 99 -9.70 -14.48 -10.86
N LYS A 100 -10.53 -13.45 -11.10
CA LYS A 100 -11.02 -13.09 -12.44
C LYS A 100 -9.88 -12.65 -13.37
N ASN A 101 -8.87 -11.96 -12.83
CA ASN A 101 -7.72 -11.43 -13.58
C ASN A 101 -6.41 -12.22 -13.35
N SER A 102 -6.48 -13.48 -12.92
CA SER A 102 -5.30 -14.25 -12.46
C SER A 102 -4.13 -14.28 -13.44
N LEU A 103 -4.42 -14.34 -14.74
CA LEU A 103 -3.43 -14.36 -15.81
C LEU A 103 -2.67 -13.03 -15.90
N LEU A 104 -3.36 -11.90 -15.77
CA LEU A 104 -2.74 -10.56 -15.85
C LEU A 104 -2.07 -10.17 -14.52
N TRP A 105 -2.70 -10.50 -13.40
CA TRP A 105 -2.28 -10.07 -12.07
C TRP A 105 -1.18 -10.94 -11.47
N LEU A 106 -1.26 -12.27 -11.67
CA LEU A 106 -0.36 -13.26 -11.05
C LEU A 106 0.40 -14.12 -12.08
N GLY A 107 0.13 -13.98 -13.37
CA GLY A 107 0.71 -14.83 -14.41
C GLY A 107 0.16 -16.26 -14.45
N ILE A 108 -0.97 -16.53 -13.76
CA ILE A 108 -1.55 -17.88 -13.65
C ILE A 108 -2.71 -18.00 -14.64
N ASP A 109 -2.57 -18.88 -15.64
CA ASP A 109 -3.64 -19.17 -16.59
C ASP A 109 -4.80 -19.88 -15.85
N PRO A 110 -6.04 -19.34 -15.87
CA PRO A 110 -7.19 -19.98 -15.24
C PRO A 110 -7.57 -21.34 -15.86
N LYS A 111 -6.96 -21.73 -16.99
CA LYS A 111 -7.11 -23.06 -17.60
C LYS A 111 -6.08 -24.08 -17.12
N SER A 112 -4.94 -23.66 -16.58
CA SER A 112 -3.88 -24.61 -16.14
C SER A 112 -4.13 -25.16 -14.75
N GLU A 113 -4.91 -24.46 -13.92
CA GLU A 113 -5.19 -24.82 -12.52
C GLU A 113 -6.70 -25.00 -12.28
N PRO A 114 -7.14 -25.99 -11.49
CA PRO A 114 -8.55 -26.12 -11.14
C PRO A 114 -9.01 -24.94 -10.25
N PRO A 115 -10.29 -24.52 -10.32
CA PRO A 115 -10.76 -23.29 -9.66
C PRO A 115 -10.51 -23.21 -8.15
N ALA A 116 -10.54 -24.36 -7.45
CA ALA A 116 -10.25 -24.43 -6.02
C ALA A 116 -8.76 -24.16 -5.70
N THR A 117 -7.85 -24.67 -6.51
CA THR A 117 -6.41 -24.39 -6.40
C THR A 117 -6.15 -22.93 -6.75
N LEU A 118 -6.72 -22.41 -7.85
CA LEU A 118 -6.59 -21.02 -8.25
C LEU A 118 -7.01 -20.05 -7.13
N ARG A 119 -8.18 -20.26 -6.51
CA ARG A 119 -8.65 -19.44 -5.38
C ARG A 119 -7.71 -19.53 -4.18
N SER A 120 -7.10 -20.68 -3.93
CA SER A 120 -6.13 -20.89 -2.85
C SER A 120 -4.78 -20.21 -3.13
N LEU A 121 -4.32 -20.21 -4.39
CA LEU A 121 -3.13 -19.48 -4.84
C LEU A 121 -3.35 -17.97 -4.70
N VAL A 122 -4.48 -17.45 -5.17
CA VAL A 122 -4.86 -16.03 -5.02
C VAL A 122 -4.95 -15.64 -3.54
N LYS A 123 -5.59 -16.45 -2.69
CA LYS A 123 -5.67 -16.19 -1.24
C LYS A 123 -4.29 -16.16 -0.55
N ARG A 124 -3.30 -16.92 -1.05
CA ARG A 124 -1.92 -16.93 -0.54
C ARG A 124 -1.08 -15.77 -1.09
N ALA A 125 -1.38 -15.31 -2.29
CA ALA A 125 -0.76 -14.14 -2.90
C ALA A 125 -1.33 -12.82 -2.34
N TYR A 126 -2.57 -12.82 -1.87
CA TYR A 126 -3.22 -11.64 -1.36
C TYR A 126 -2.76 -11.27 0.05
N THR A 127 -2.27 -10.03 0.23
CA THR A 127 -2.04 -9.40 1.54
C THR A 127 -3.33 -8.69 1.97
N PRO A 128 -4.02 -9.15 3.03
CA PRO A 128 -5.26 -8.54 3.53
C PRO A 128 -5.06 -7.10 4.02
N CYS A 129 -6.11 -6.28 3.97
CA CYS A 129 -6.08 -4.94 4.58
C CYS A 129 -6.11 -5.03 6.11
N LEU A 130 -6.83 -6.02 6.65
CA LEU A 130 -6.87 -6.33 8.07
C LEU A 130 -5.70 -7.24 8.45
N LYS A 131 -4.63 -6.65 8.99
CA LYS A 131 -3.48 -7.40 9.52
C LYS A 131 -3.84 -8.00 10.87
N ILE A 132 -3.87 -9.34 10.94
CA ILE A 132 -4.00 -10.09 12.19
C ILE A 132 -2.58 -10.42 12.66
N ALA A 133 -2.25 -10.08 13.91
CA ALA A 133 -0.95 -10.42 14.47
C ALA A 133 -0.83 -11.94 14.63
N LEU A 134 0.10 -12.57 13.90
CA LEU A 134 0.39 -14.00 14.00
C LEU A 134 1.64 -14.24 14.85
N ASP A 135 1.70 -15.39 15.50
CA ASP A 135 2.90 -15.84 16.20
C ASP A 135 3.94 -16.41 15.24
N LYS A 136 5.20 -15.98 15.38
CA LYS A 136 6.30 -16.31 14.46
C LYS A 136 6.60 -17.82 14.40
N ASN A 137 6.39 -18.55 15.51
CA ASN A 137 6.73 -19.96 15.62
C ASN A 137 5.53 -20.87 15.35
N THR A 138 4.37 -20.52 15.89
CA THR A 138 3.17 -21.38 15.84
C THR A 138 2.20 -21.00 14.71
N LYS A 139 2.36 -19.81 14.11
CA LYS A 139 1.43 -19.20 13.14
C LYS A 139 -0.01 -19.07 13.63
N GLN A 140 -0.21 -19.14 14.95
CA GLN A 140 -1.51 -18.92 15.58
C GLN A 140 -1.78 -17.42 15.73
N PRO A 141 -3.05 -16.97 15.70
CA PRO A 141 -3.39 -15.59 16.01
C PRO A 141 -2.98 -15.25 17.45
N LYS A 142 -2.16 -14.21 17.60
CA LYS A 142 -1.89 -13.58 18.90
C LYS A 142 -3.20 -12.92 19.40
N PRO A 143 -3.42 -12.77 20.72
CA PRO A 143 -4.62 -12.13 21.29
C PRO A 143 -4.60 -10.59 21.15
N TYR A 144 -4.16 -10.07 20.01
CA TYR A 144 -4.14 -8.65 19.69
C TYR A 144 -5.25 -8.33 18.68
N PRO A 145 -5.99 -7.22 18.84
CA PRO A 145 -6.96 -6.79 17.84
C PRO A 145 -6.29 -6.56 16.48
N PRO A 146 -6.97 -6.83 15.36
CA PRO A 146 -6.45 -6.54 14.03
C PRO A 146 -6.01 -5.08 13.87
N THR A 147 -5.13 -4.82 12.91
CA THR A 147 -4.70 -3.46 12.53
C THR A 147 -4.86 -3.20 11.03
N LEU A 148 -4.89 -1.92 10.66
CA LEU A 148 -4.81 -1.44 9.28
C LEU A 148 -3.66 -0.42 9.17
N LYS A 149 -2.68 -0.69 8.31
CA LYS A 149 -1.54 0.22 8.04
C LYS A 149 -1.97 1.32 7.06
N LEU A 150 -1.97 2.57 7.52
CA LEU A 150 -2.27 3.78 6.73
C LEU A 150 -0.98 4.52 6.40
N LYS A 151 -0.73 4.80 5.11
CA LYS A 151 0.41 5.63 4.69
C LYS A 151 0.12 7.13 4.87
N LEU A 152 1.15 7.87 5.25
CA LEU A 152 1.14 9.33 5.42
C LEU A 152 2.09 9.95 4.39
N PRO A 153 1.62 10.27 3.18
CA PRO A 153 2.47 10.77 2.12
C PRO A 153 3.05 12.14 2.45
N LYS A 154 4.38 12.22 2.49
CA LYS A 154 5.16 13.46 2.64
C LYS A 154 5.64 13.91 1.25
N ASP A 155 5.55 15.20 0.96
CA ASP A 155 5.86 15.81 -0.33
C ASP A 155 6.58 17.13 -0.06
N ASN A 156 7.77 17.32 -0.64
CA ASN A 156 8.63 18.50 -0.43
C ASN A 156 8.84 18.86 1.06
N GLY A 157 8.95 17.85 1.93
CA GLY A 157 9.12 18.01 3.39
C GLY A 157 7.82 18.17 4.18
N ALA A 158 6.68 18.48 3.55
CA ALA A 158 5.39 18.66 4.20
C ALA A 158 4.52 17.39 4.10
N PHE A 159 3.76 17.06 5.14
CA PHE A 159 2.75 16.01 5.06
C PHE A 159 1.54 16.50 4.25
N LYS A 160 1.09 15.69 3.28
CA LYS A 160 -0.17 15.96 2.55
C LYS A 160 -1.40 15.74 3.43
N THR A 161 -1.27 14.91 4.46
CA THR A 161 -2.31 14.64 5.45
C THR A 161 -2.56 15.88 6.33
N GLN A 162 -3.81 16.30 6.44
CA GLN A 162 -4.19 17.47 7.26
C GLN A 162 -4.66 17.02 8.65
N PHE A 163 -4.20 17.72 9.69
CA PHE A 163 -4.51 17.41 11.09
C PHE A 163 -5.49 18.43 11.68
N TYR A 164 -6.50 17.94 12.38
CA TYR A 164 -7.56 18.73 12.99
C TYR A 164 -7.77 18.34 14.45
N ASP A 165 -8.19 19.31 15.26
CA ASP A 165 -8.62 19.09 16.64
C ASP A 165 -10.08 18.60 16.74
N GLN A 166 -10.58 18.39 17.97
CA GLN A 166 -11.98 18.04 18.21
C GLN A 166 -12.97 19.07 17.63
N ASN A 167 -12.59 20.36 17.63
CA ASN A 167 -13.39 21.49 17.14
C ASN A 167 -13.30 21.70 15.61
N LYS A 168 -12.61 20.81 14.89
CA LYS A 168 -12.33 20.89 13.44
C LYS A 168 -11.48 22.10 13.05
N GLN A 169 -10.78 22.71 13.99
CA GLN A 169 -9.72 23.67 13.72
C GLN A 169 -8.47 22.92 13.28
N ARG A 170 -7.73 23.49 12.34
CA ARG A 170 -6.48 22.88 11.86
C ARG A 170 -5.42 23.02 12.94
N ILE A 171 -4.73 21.93 13.24
CA ILE A 171 -3.58 21.96 14.14
C ILE A 171 -2.37 22.44 13.33
N GLU A 172 -1.82 23.59 13.69
CA GLU A 172 -0.63 24.18 13.08
C GLU A 172 0.44 24.38 14.17
N GLY A 173 1.72 24.22 13.82
CA GLY A 173 2.86 24.38 14.74
C GLY A 173 3.24 23.13 15.57
N THR A 174 2.37 22.14 15.71
CA THR A 174 2.72 20.84 16.34
C THR A 174 3.32 19.87 15.32
N THR A 175 4.34 19.09 15.69
CA THR A 175 4.90 18.08 14.77
C THR A 175 3.94 16.89 14.62
N VAL A 176 4.03 16.19 13.49
CA VAL A 176 3.20 14.99 13.24
C VAL A 176 3.60 13.84 14.17
N GLU A 177 4.87 13.78 14.58
CA GLU A 177 5.41 12.88 15.60
C GLU A 177 4.75 13.12 16.97
N ASP A 178 4.54 14.39 17.35
CA ASP A 178 3.89 14.77 18.60
C ASP A 178 2.39 14.46 18.66
N LEU A 179 1.71 14.48 17.51
CA LEU A 179 0.28 14.18 17.40
C LEU A 179 0.02 12.67 17.34
N LEU A 180 0.80 11.93 16.54
CA LEU A 180 0.59 10.52 16.27
C LEU A 180 1.40 9.63 17.21
N VAL A 181 1.32 9.91 18.51
CA VAL A 181 1.96 9.11 19.56
C VAL A 181 1.23 7.78 19.81
N LYS A 182 1.94 6.83 20.43
CA LYS A 182 1.35 5.58 20.91
C LYS A 182 0.19 5.85 21.88
N GLY A 183 -0.95 5.20 21.64
CA GLY A 183 -2.18 5.37 22.41
C GLY A 183 -3.06 6.55 21.97
N ALA A 184 -2.63 7.38 21.01
CA ALA A 184 -3.48 8.43 20.46
C ALA A 184 -4.73 7.86 19.79
N GLN A 185 -5.83 8.59 19.90
CA GLN A 185 -7.14 8.24 19.37
C GLN A 185 -7.60 9.31 18.40
N GLY A 186 -8.14 8.89 17.27
CA GLY A 186 -8.58 9.82 16.24
C GLY A 186 -9.51 9.20 15.22
N THR A 187 -10.15 10.08 14.44
CA THR A 187 -10.96 9.72 13.29
C THR A 187 -10.17 10.00 12.02
N PHE A 188 -10.00 9.00 11.15
CA PHE A 188 -9.18 9.08 9.95
C PHE A 188 -10.07 9.12 8.71
N LEU A 189 -9.83 10.10 7.82
CA LEU A 189 -10.38 10.12 6.48
C LEU A 189 -9.36 9.44 5.56
N ILE A 190 -9.65 8.19 5.18
CA ILE A 190 -8.72 7.32 4.47
C ILE A 190 -9.15 7.11 3.02
N LYS A 191 -8.15 6.90 2.17
CA LYS A 191 -8.32 6.72 0.74
C LYS A 191 -7.57 5.48 0.28
N CYS A 192 -8.28 4.58 -0.38
CA CYS A 192 -7.67 3.48 -1.10
C CYS A 192 -7.03 4.04 -2.37
N THR A 193 -5.71 3.90 -2.53
CA THR A 193 -4.96 4.53 -3.62
C THR A 193 -4.89 3.63 -4.85
N SER A 194 -4.48 2.39 -4.67
CA SER A 194 -4.33 1.38 -5.72
C SER A 194 -4.16 0.00 -5.10
N ILE A 195 -4.33 -1.04 -5.91
CA ILE A 195 -3.76 -2.37 -5.63
C ILE A 195 -2.29 -2.32 -6.07
N TRP A 196 -1.36 -2.74 -5.21
CA TRP A 196 0.05 -2.92 -5.53
C TRP A 196 0.36 -4.40 -5.76
N PHE A 197 1.38 -4.67 -6.58
CA PHE A 197 1.87 -6.01 -6.88
C PHE A 197 3.39 -6.04 -6.69
N ALA A 198 3.88 -6.95 -5.85
CA ALA A 198 5.29 -7.09 -5.48
C ALA A 198 5.69 -8.57 -5.55
N GLY A 199 6.47 -8.95 -6.57
CA GLY A 199 6.79 -10.34 -6.84
C GLY A 199 5.51 -11.17 -7.05
N ALA A 200 5.28 -12.16 -6.17
CA ALA A 200 4.09 -13.00 -6.17
C ALA A 200 2.99 -12.54 -5.18
N LYS A 201 3.18 -11.43 -4.47
CA LYS A 201 2.18 -10.84 -3.55
C LYS A 201 1.43 -9.67 -4.20
N PHE A 202 0.21 -9.42 -3.76
CA PHE A 202 -0.56 -8.22 -4.08
C PHE A 202 -1.48 -7.80 -2.94
N GLY A 203 -1.76 -6.51 -2.82
CA GLY A 203 -2.63 -5.98 -1.76
C GLY A 203 -3.10 -4.56 -2.07
N ALA A 204 -4.01 -4.01 -1.26
CA ALA A 204 -4.40 -2.62 -1.41
C ALA A 204 -3.50 -1.69 -0.57
N SER A 205 -3.31 -0.45 -1.02
CA SER A 205 -2.62 0.60 -0.25
C SER A 205 -3.58 1.70 0.17
N TRP A 206 -3.72 1.87 1.49
CA TRP A 206 -4.51 2.93 2.10
C TRP A 206 -3.63 4.09 2.55
N LYS A 207 -4.13 5.33 2.41
CA LYS A 207 -3.49 6.54 2.95
C LYS A 207 -4.49 7.40 3.70
N ALA A 208 -4.03 8.17 4.69
CA ALA A 208 -4.87 9.19 5.32
C ALA A 208 -4.77 10.53 4.57
N GLU A 209 -5.90 11.09 4.15
CA GLU A 209 -5.99 12.45 3.57
C GLU A 209 -6.21 13.48 4.69
N GLN A 210 -7.02 13.16 5.70
CA GLN A 210 -7.25 14.01 6.88
C GLN A 210 -7.32 13.15 8.15
N VAL A 211 -6.89 13.70 9.28
CA VAL A 211 -6.98 13.08 10.61
C VAL A 211 -7.55 14.10 11.59
N ARG A 212 -8.59 13.71 12.31
CA ARG A 212 -9.12 14.47 13.44
C ARG A 212 -8.68 13.78 14.73
N MET A 213 -7.82 14.44 15.49
CA MET A 213 -7.35 13.95 16.78
C MET A 213 -8.46 14.12 17.81
N GLU A 214 -8.77 13.05 18.53
CA GLU A 214 -9.77 13.04 19.62
C GLU A 214 -9.08 13.00 20.98
N SER A 215 -8.06 12.18 21.13
CA SER A 215 -7.20 12.18 22.33
C SER A 215 -5.75 11.96 21.94
N VAL A 216 -4.86 12.79 22.48
CA VAL A 216 -3.41 12.60 22.39
C VAL A 216 -2.94 12.37 23.83
N PRO A 217 -2.49 11.15 24.19
CA PRO A 217 -1.89 10.90 25.49
C PRO A 217 -0.77 11.91 25.73
N GLN A 218 -0.93 12.72 26.78
CA GLN A 218 0.18 13.45 27.35
C GLN A 218 1.06 12.42 28.07
N GLY A 219 1.97 11.80 27.31
CA GLY A 219 3.17 11.22 27.90
C GLY A 219 3.90 12.28 28.71
N MET A 220 4.71 11.88 29.69
CA MET A 220 5.50 12.80 30.51
C MET A 220 6.42 13.66 29.64
N ARG A 221 5.94 14.85 29.24
CA ARG A 221 6.66 15.87 28.47
C ARG A 221 7.29 16.85 29.45
N GLY A 222 8.30 16.37 30.17
CA GLY A 222 9.00 17.11 31.20
C GLY A 222 9.56 16.17 32.27
N CYS A 223 10.42 16.70 33.13
CA CYS A 223 10.78 16.01 34.36
C CYS A 223 9.52 15.93 35.25
N ALA A 224 8.97 14.72 35.40
CA ALA A 224 7.90 14.45 36.36
C ALA A 224 8.45 13.89 37.68
N ILE A 225 9.78 13.88 37.83
CA ILE A 225 10.45 13.77 39.11
C ILE A 225 10.22 15.11 39.80
N LEU A 226 9.56 15.08 40.95
CA LEU A 226 9.57 16.21 41.86
C LEU A 226 10.99 16.30 42.41
N ASP A 227 11.65 17.44 42.24
CA ASP A 227 12.83 17.74 43.02
C ASP A 227 12.36 17.91 44.47
N ASP A 228 12.74 16.99 45.36
CA ASP A 228 12.46 17.13 46.80
C ASP A 228 13.29 18.30 47.35
N GLU A 229 12.68 19.49 47.43
CA GLU A 229 13.25 20.69 48.07
C GLU A 229 13.26 20.56 49.61
N GLU A 230 13.72 19.42 50.15
CA GLU A 230 13.83 19.17 51.60
C GLU A 230 15.16 18.49 52.00
N ASP A 231 16.25 18.81 51.29
CA ASP A 231 17.64 18.41 51.65
C ASP A 231 18.63 19.61 51.56
N GLU A 232 18.27 20.74 52.15
CA GLU A 232 19.24 21.75 52.61
C GLU A 232 19.92 21.28 53.92
N ASP A 233 20.98 20.46 53.83
CA ASP A 233 22.27 20.66 54.54
C ASP A 233 23.24 19.46 54.42
N ALA A 234 24.18 19.50 53.45
CA ALA A 234 25.55 18.95 53.61
C ALA A 234 26.49 19.32 52.43
N PRO A 235 27.79 19.60 52.67
CA PRO A 235 28.67 20.19 51.66
C PRO A 235 29.34 19.19 50.69
N VAL A 236 29.73 19.74 49.53
CA VAL A 236 30.37 19.07 48.39
C VAL A 236 31.73 18.43 48.73
N ALA A 237 31.92 17.17 48.33
CA ALA A 237 33.24 16.56 48.10
C ALA A 237 33.27 15.74 46.80
N LYS A 238 34.17 16.07 45.87
CA LYS A 238 34.50 15.30 44.65
C LYS A 238 35.80 14.49 44.90
N PRO A 239 36.20 13.56 44.02
CA PRO A 239 35.45 12.47 43.40
C PRO A 239 36.17 11.12 43.58
N VAL A 240 35.49 9.97 43.50
CA VAL A 240 36.15 8.64 43.43
C VAL A 240 35.54 7.78 42.31
N ALA A 241 36.41 7.09 41.58
CA ALA A 241 36.07 6.38 40.35
C ALA A 241 35.62 4.93 40.56
N LYS A 242 34.76 4.46 39.65
CA LYS A 242 34.56 3.06 39.20
C LYS A 242 34.36 1.98 40.28
N ARG A 243 33.16 1.39 40.31
CA ARG A 243 33.01 -0.08 40.20
C ARG A 243 31.71 -0.47 39.49
N ALA A 244 31.67 -1.72 39.02
CA ALA A 244 30.78 -2.19 37.98
C ALA A 244 29.35 -2.54 38.45
N ALA A 245 28.46 -2.71 37.47
CA ALA A 245 27.04 -3.03 37.59
C ALA A 245 26.73 -4.33 38.37
N PRO A 246 25.44 -4.52 38.70
CA PRO A 246 24.75 -5.72 38.23
C PRO A 246 23.64 -5.40 37.22
N VAL A 247 23.46 -6.29 36.25
CA VAL A 247 22.44 -6.23 35.20
C VAL A 247 21.13 -6.85 35.70
N ASN A 248 20.00 -6.17 35.50
CA ASN A 248 18.69 -6.81 35.32
C ASN A 248 17.81 -5.90 34.44
N ARG A 249 17.52 -6.33 33.21
CA ARG A 249 16.28 -7.05 32.86
C ARG A 249 15.00 -6.19 32.93
N PHE A 250 14.83 -5.35 31.91
CA PHE A 250 13.57 -5.36 31.17
C PHE A 250 13.88 -5.74 29.73
N ALA A 251 13.42 -6.91 29.31
CA ALA A 251 13.51 -7.34 27.91
C ALA A 251 12.45 -6.56 27.13
N VAL A 252 12.85 -5.43 26.54
CA VAL A 252 12.08 -4.85 25.44
C VAL A 252 12.19 -5.85 24.30
N ALA A 253 11.09 -6.55 24.02
CA ALA A 253 10.96 -7.34 22.81
C ALA A 253 10.82 -6.36 21.64
N GLU A 254 11.96 -5.91 21.11
CA GLU A 254 12.06 -5.34 19.78
C GLU A 254 11.73 -6.46 18.79
N ASP A 255 10.43 -6.61 18.50
CA ASP A 255 9.92 -7.46 17.42
C ASP A 255 10.16 -6.72 16.10
N ASP A 256 11.44 -6.50 15.73
CA ASP A 256 11.86 -5.99 14.41
C ASP A 256 11.46 -7.06 13.38
N GLU A 257 10.24 -6.95 12.87
CA GLU A 257 9.81 -7.70 11.70
C GLU A 257 10.46 -7.11 10.46
N GLU A 258 11.63 -7.64 10.12
CA GLU A 258 12.15 -7.65 8.76
C GLU A 258 11.25 -8.53 7.85
N GLU A 259 9.97 -8.17 7.72
CA GLU A 259 9.15 -8.65 6.60
C GLU A 259 9.42 -7.74 5.39
N THR A 260 9.76 -8.36 4.27
CA THR A 260 10.31 -7.71 3.06
C THR A 260 9.27 -6.92 2.23
N GLU A 261 8.30 -6.27 2.88
CA GLU A 261 7.22 -5.53 2.22
C GLU A 261 7.59 -4.08 1.82
N ASP A 262 8.67 -3.48 2.35
CA ASP A 262 8.93 -2.04 2.19
C ASP A 262 9.75 -1.63 0.94
N VAL A 263 10.28 -2.58 0.15
CA VAL A 263 10.99 -2.26 -1.13
C VAL A 263 10.10 -1.56 -2.18
N VAL A 264 8.77 -1.59 -2.04
CA VAL A 264 7.85 -0.92 -2.98
C VAL A 264 7.58 0.56 -2.69
N ALA A 265 8.08 1.11 -1.58
CA ALA A 265 7.92 2.54 -1.27
C ALA A 265 8.90 3.43 -2.07
N ALA A 266 10.00 2.85 -2.59
CA ALA A 266 11.18 3.61 -3.00
C ALA A 266 11.12 4.32 -4.36
N VAL A 267 10.05 4.15 -5.16
CA VAL A 267 10.12 4.55 -6.59
C VAL A 267 8.84 5.20 -7.14
N MET A 268 8.45 6.31 -6.52
CA MET A 268 7.68 7.36 -7.20
C MET A 268 8.54 8.63 -7.32
N PRO A 269 9.25 8.86 -8.44
CA PRO A 269 9.94 10.13 -8.66
C PRO A 269 8.92 11.27 -8.84
N VAL A 270 9.15 12.39 -8.15
CA VAL A 270 8.36 13.61 -8.30
C VAL A 270 8.62 14.23 -9.67
N ARG A 271 7.55 14.63 -10.38
CA ARG A 271 7.64 15.37 -11.65
C ARG A 271 8.41 16.68 -11.44
N ARG A 272 9.53 16.85 -12.14
CA ARG A 272 10.10 18.19 -12.39
C ARG A 272 9.17 18.95 -13.34
N ALA A 273 8.73 20.13 -12.93
CA ALA A 273 8.09 21.10 -13.83
C ALA A 273 9.16 21.76 -14.74
N PRO A 274 8.81 22.20 -15.96
CA PRO A 274 9.78 22.79 -16.88
C PRO A 274 10.16 24.21 -16.44
N VAL A 275 11.44 24.54 -16.57
CA VAL A 275 11.92 25.93 -16.50
C VAL A 275 11.85 26.53 -17.90
N ALA A 276 11.40 27.78 -18.00
CA ALA A 276 11.21 28.48 -19.26
C ALA A 276 12.54 28.81 -19.98
N ALA A 277 12.43 29.10 -21.28
CA ALA A 277 13.53 29.45 -22.18
C ALA A 277 14.25 30.75 -21.79
N PRO A 278 15.36 31.07 -22.49
CA PRO A 278 15.24 32.12 -23.51
C PRO A 278 15.66 31.67 -24.91
N ALA A 279 15.26 32.45 -25.91
CA ALA A 279 15.51 32.21 -27.33
C ALA A 279 16.64 33.11 -27.88
N VAL A 280 17.31 32.63 -28.93
CA VAL A 280 17.84 33.46 -30.03
C VAL A 280 17.97 32.60 -31.30
N VAL A 281 17.49 33.19 -32.41
CA VAL A 281 17.85 33.11 -33.84
C VAL A 281 19.14 32.35 -34.23
N GLU A 282 19.42 31.91 -35.46
CA GLU A 282 18.81 31.72 -36.80
C GLU A 282 19.98 31.10 -37.59
N ASP A 283 19.74 30.17 -38.52
CA ASP A 283 20.35 30.18 -39.86
C ASP A 283 19.74 29.08 -40.75
N GLU A 284 19.76 29.30 -42.07
CA GLU A 284 19.16 28.45 -43.12
C GLU A 284 20.15 27.31 -43.52
N GLU A 285 19.87 26.31 -44.36
CA GLU A 285 19.49 26.33 -45.78
C GLU A 285 18.88 24.98 -46.25
N GLU A 286 17.97 25.09 -47.23
CA GLU A 286 17.63 24.21 -48.38
C GLU A 286 17.52 22.66 -48.26
N GLU A 287 16.33 22.10 -48.51
CA GLU A 287 15.88 21.39 -49.75
C GLU A 287 16.49 19.97 -49.94
N ASP A 288 15.72 18.91 -50.14
CA ASP A 288 15.05 18.62 -51.43
C ASP A 288 13.78 17.75 -51.28
N ILE A 289 12.89 17.81 -52.27
CA ILE A 289 11.58 17.16 -52.33
C ILE A 289 11.55 16.22 -53.55
N VAL A 290 11.20 14.93 -53.39
CA VAL A 290 10.37 14.24 -54.41
C VAL A 290 9.58 13.03 -53.91
N GLU A 291 8.34 13.06 -54.38
CA GLU A 291 7.18 12.18 -54.27
C GLU A 291 7.39 10.69 -54.66
N ALA A 292 6.47 9.82 -54.20
CA ALA A 292 6.37 8.41 -54.60
C ALA A 292 5.70 8.24 -55.98
N PRO A 293 5.84 7.07 -56.64
CA PRO A 293 4.61 6.31 -56.91
C PRO A 293 4.69 4.76 -56.96
N VAL A 294 3.63 4.14 -56.43
CA VAL A 294 2.80 3.00 -56.92
C VAL A 294 3.39 1.82 -57.75
N VAL A 295 3.02 0.62 -57.29
CA VAL A 295 3.11 -0.76 -57.85
C VAL A 295 2.87 -0.93 -59.37
N PRO A 296 3.42 -1.98 -60.02
CA PRO A 296 2.54 -3.10 -60.44
C PRO A 296 3.14 -4.54 -60.40
N THR A 297 2.28 -5.52 -60.70
CA THR A 297 2.43 -6.99 -60.53
C THR A 297 3.01 -7.77 -61.73
N LYS A 298 3.57 -8.99 -61.49
CA LYS A 298 3.52 -10.24 -62.31
C LYS A 298 4.37 -11.35 -61.64
N LYS A 299 3.84 -12.53 -61.27
CA LYS A 299 3.48 -13.76 -62.02
C LYS A 299 4.62 -14.79 -62.24
N THR A 300 4.44 -15.98 -61.63
CA THR A 300 4.80 -17.34 -62.12
C THR A 300 6.30 -17.69 -62.23
N THR A 301 6.79 -18.82 -61.67
CA THR A 301 6.85 -20.13 -62.36
C THR A 301 7.09 -21.29 -61.39
N ALA A 302 6.54 -22.47 -61.69
CA ALA A 302 6.75 -23.74 -60.96
C ALA A 302 7.65 -24.71 -61.75
N GLN A 303 8.37 -25.62 -61.07
CA GLN A 303 9.08 -26.75 -61.70
C GLN A 303 8.86 -28.10 -60.98
N VAL A 304 8.99 -29.19 -61.77
CA VAL A 304 8.25 -30.47 -61.67
C VAL A 304 9.07 -31.61 -62.32
N VAL A 305 9.08 -32.89 -61.91
CA VAL A 305 8.73 -33.63 -60.66
C VAL A 305 9.51 -34.97 -60.72
N ALA A 306 10.13 -35.42 -59.61
CA ALA A 306 10.53 -36.83 -59.44
C ALA A 306 10.86 -37.14 -57.95
N GLY A 307 10.56 -38.33 -57.40
CA GLY A 307 10.10 -39.58 -58.04
C GLY A 307 9.25 -40.49 -57.13
N VAL A 308 8.98 -41.70 -57.62
CA VAL A 308 7.79 -42.51 -57.28
C VAL A 308 8.12 -43.86 -56.61
N LYS A 309 7.28 -44.30 -55.66
CA LYS A 309 6.79 -45.69 -55.40
C LYS A 309 5.80 -45.62 -54.22
N LYS A 310 4.47 -45.85 -54.30
CA LYS A 310 3.65 -46.99 -54.79
C LYS A 310 4.08 -48.34 -54.17
N VAL A 311 3.19 -49.23 -53.67
CA VAL A 311 1.71 -49.27 -53.49
C VAL A 311 1.34 -50.46 -52.54
N VAL A 312 0.07 -50.57 -52.10
CA VAL A 312 -0.80 -51.77 -51.84
C VAL A 312 -1.68 -51.45 -50.62
N LYS A 313 -2.90 -50.92 -50.76
CA LYS A 313 -4.22 -51.47 -51.19
C LYS A 313 -5.11 -51.93 -50.02
N LYS A 314 -6.33 -51.39 -50.01
CA LYS A 314 -7.43 -51.65 -49.07
C LYS A 314 -8.25 -52.90 -49.44
N THR A 315 -8.70 -53.62 -48.40
CA THR A 315 -10.11 -53.90 -48.05
C THR A 315 -11.10 -54.35 -49.14
N VAL A 316 -11.54 -55.61 -49.00
CA VAL A 316 -12.92 -56.18 -49.11
C VAL A 316 -13.86 -55.67 -50.20
N THR A 317 -14.38 -56.61 -50.98
CA THR A 317 -15.65 -56.47 -51.73
C THR A 317 -16.63 -57.57 -51.29
N LYS A 318 -17.92 -57.23 -51.27
CA LYS A 318 -19.04 -58.10 -50.89
C LYS A 318 -19.92 -58.36 -52.12
N ALA A 319 -20.12 -59.62 -52.47
CA ALA A 319 -21.22 -60.15 -53.28
C ALA A 319 -21.32 -61.66 -52.98
#